data_AF-A0A1D8NQP4-F1
#
_entry.id   AF-A0A1D8NQP4-F1
#
_cell.length_a   1.000
_cell.length_b   1.000
_cell.length_c   1.000
_cell.angle_alpha   90.00
_cell.angle_beta   90.00
_cell.angle_gamma   90.00
#
_symmetry.space_group_name_H-M   'P 1'
#
loop_
_entity.id
_entity.type
_entity.pdbx_description
1 polymer ?
#
loop_
_entity_poly.entity_id
_entity_poly.type
_entity_poly.pdbx_seq_one_letter_code
_entity_poly.pdbx_strand_id
1 'polypeptide(L)'
;MSTPATGLSTGDTTHTATASATSQTPLEVLQQIDFMPHVQALVSKIVNGQISVKDADNESGAVKVRIAKAKAALAEMDGLDETIHSRQAKIVSLDQQIQKKLELLKSFKQMAEAEGFDLSEQEPTEAKKEDSATTTATTTAEAPLASSKTEVPENAIEEDVEMS
;
A
#
# COMPACT_ATOMS: atom_id res chain seq x y z
N MET A 1 -26.29 -49.97 -31.00
CA MET A 1 -25.14 -49.05 -31.01
C MET A 1 -25.69 -47.64 -31.10
N SER A 2 -25.75 -46.94 -29.97
CA SER A 2 -26.27 -45.58 -29.88
C SER A 2 -25.20 -44.71 -29.23
N THR A 3 -24.79 -43.67 -29.92
CA THR A 3 -24.00 -42.55 -29.37
C THR A 3 -24.79 -41.27 -29.58
N PRO A 4 -24.94 -40.44 -28.53
CA PRO A 4 -25.08 -39.02 -28.79
C PRO A 4 -24.22 -38.12 -27.91
N ALA A 5 -23.76 -37.05 -28.57
CA ALA A 5 -23.66 -35.67 -28.10
C ALA A 5 -22.54 -35.28 -27.11
N THR A 6 -21.43 -34.83 -27.71
CA THR A 6 -20.89 -33.46 -27.63
C THR A 6 -21.45 -32.55 -26.52
N GLY A 7 -20.71 -32.43 -25.42
CA GLY A 7 -20.86 -31.35 -24.44
C GLY A 7 -19.99 -30.16 -24.82
N LEU A 8 -20.62 -29.08 -25.25
CA LEU A 8 -20.02 -27.78 -25.52
C LEU A 8 -19.86 -27.04 -24.19
N SER A 9 -18.62 -26.89 -23.72
CA SER A 9 -18.29 -26.18 -22.48
C SER A 9 -18.21 -24.68 -22.77
N THR A 10 -19.25 -23.94 -22.39
CA THR A 10 -19.22 -22.48 -22.29
C THR A 10 -18.45 -22.08 -21.04
N GLY A 11 -17.21 -21.63 -21.22
CA GLY A 11 -16.45 -20.91 -20.20
C GLY A 11 -17.01 -19.50 -20.04
N ASP A 12 -17.91 -19.34 -19.07
CA ASP A 12 -18.37 -18.03 -18.60
C ASP A 12 -17.24 -17.40 -17.79
N THR A 13 -16.48 -16.52 -18.46
CA THR A 13 -15.40 -15.73 -17.85
C THR A 13 -16.04 -14.53 -17.17
N THR A 14 -16.39 -14.67 -15.90
CA THR A 14 -16.81 -13.56 -15.05
C THR A 14 -15.60 -12.71 -14.68
N HIS A 15 -15.33 -11.67 -15.47
CA HIS A 15 -14.57 -10.51 -14.99
C HIS A 15 -15.54 -9.60 -14.23
N THR A 16 -15.70 -9.85 -12.92
CA THR A 16 -16.30 -8.87 -12.00
C THR A 16 -15.28 -7.77 -11.69
N ALA A 17 -15.17 -6.79 -12.58
CA ALA A 17 -14.57 -5.50 -12.29
C ALA A 17 -15.55 -4.71 -11.40
N THR A 18 -15.45 -4.87 -10.08
CA THR A 18 -16.21 -4.06 -9.12
C THR A 18 -15.42 -2.78 -8.86
N ALA A 19 -15.87 -1.69 -9.49
CA ALA A 19 -15.33 -0.35 -9.28
C ALA A 19 -15.86 0.25 -7.96
N SER A 20 -14.93 0.76 -7.15
CA SER A 20 -15.06 1.93 -6.26
C SER A 20 -16.17 1.93 -5.20
N ALA A 21 -16.14 0.97 -4.28
CA ALA A 21 -16.36 1.33 -2.88
C ALA A 21 -15.04 1.88 -2.33
N THR A 22 -15.04 2.84 -1.41
CA THR A 22 -13.84 3.37 -0.74
C THR A 22 -13.18 2.24 0.07
N SER A 23 -12.47 1.34 -0.62
CA SER A 23 -11.75 0.23 -0.04
C SER A 23 -10.52 0.81 0.62
N GLN A 24 -10.60 1.01 1.95
CA GLN A 24 -9.45 1.40 2.75
C GLN A 24 -8.30 0.46 2.43
N THR A 25 -7.13 1.02 2.15
CA THR A 25 -5.95 0.19 1.90
C THR A 25 -5.63 -0.62 3.16
N PRO A 26 -5.07 -1.84 3.06
CA PRO A 26 -4.70 -2.63 4.24
C PRO A 26 -3.81 -1.85 5.22
N LEU A 27 -2.98 -0.93 4.70
CA LEU A 27 -2.14 -0.04 5.48
C LEU A 27 -2.95 0.98 6.31
N GLU A 28 -3.98 1.60 5.72
CA GLU A 28 -4.90 2.49 6.44
C GLU A 28 -5.65 1.75 7.55
N VAL A 29 -6.07 0.51 7.28
CA VAL A 29 -6.73 -0.33 8.27
C VAL A 29 -5.81 -0.60 9.45
N LEU A 30 -4.54 -0.91 9.21
CA LEU A 30 -3.56 -1.15 10.27
C LEU A 30 -3.25 0.12 11.08
N GLN A 31 -3.14 1.28 10.43
CA GLN A 31 -2.91 2.56 11.12
C GLN A 31 -4.08 2.95 12.05
N GLN A 32 -5.31 2.57 11.70
CA GLN A 32 -6.50 2.87 12.50
C GLN A 32 -6.69 1.92 13.68
N ILE A 33 -6.00 0.78 13.73
CA ILE A 33 -6.12 -0.18 14.81
C ILE A 33 -5.13 0.18 15.93
N ASP A 34 -5.61 0.94 16.90
CA ASP A 34 -4.90 1.12 18.17
C ASP A 34 -5.37 0.08 19.20
N PHE A 35 -4.43 -0.74 19.68
CA PHE A 35 -4.69 -1.78 20.67
C PHE A 35 -4.54 -1.28 22.10
N MET A 36 -3.70 -0.27 22.32
CA MET A 36 -3.23 0.12 23.64
C MET A 36 -4.37 0.56 24.57
N PRO A 37 -5.32 1.41 24.14
CA PRO A 37 -6.43 1.84 24.99
C PRO A 37 -7.32 0.68 25.45
N HIS A 38 -7.47 -0.34 24.61
CA HIS A 38 -8.33 -1.48 24.91
C HIS A 38 -7.68 -2.48 25.87
N VAL A 39 -6.37 -2.70 25.71
CA VAL A 39 -5.60 -3.50 26.68
C VAL A 39 -5.56 -2.79 28.02
N GLN A 40 -5.29 -1.47 28.04
CA GLN A 40 -5.26 -0.69 29.26
C GLN A 40 -6.62 -0.69 29.98
N ALA A 41 -7.72 -0.52 29.24
CA ALA A 41 -9.06 -0.60 29.80
C ALA A 41 -9.34 -1.97 30.44
N LEU A 42 -8.96 -3.07 29.77
CA LEU A 42 -9.13 -4.42 30.29
C LEU A 42 -8.31 -4.63 31.58
N VAL A 43 -7.03 -4.25 31.56
CA VAL A 43 -6.14 -4.34 32.74
C VAL A 43 -6.69 -3.51 33.90
N SER A 44 -7.15 -2.29 33.62
CA SER A 44 -7.71 -1.40 34.66
C SER A 44 -8.95 -2.01 35.31
N LYS A 45 -9.85 -2.61 34.53
CA LYS A 45 -11.03 -3.31 35.07
C LYS A 45 -10.65 -4.51 35.95
N ILE A 46 -9.60 -5.24 35.59
CA ILE A 46 -9.10 -6.37 36.39
C ILE A 46 -8.48 -5.88 37.70
N VAL A 47 -7.61 -4.86 37.64
CA VAL A 47 -6.94 -4.28 38.82
C VAL A 47 -7.95 -3.66 39.78
N ASN A 48 -9.00 -3.04 39.26
CA ASN A 48 -10.08 -2.46 40.07
C ASN A 48 -11.08 -3.50 40.59
N GLY A 49 -10.88 -4.80 40.30
CA GLY A 49 -11.77 -5.88 40.73
C GLY A 49 -13.14 -5.89 40.06
N GLN A 50 -13.33 -5.12 38.98
CA GLN A 50 -14.58 -5.09 38.22
C GLN A 50 -14.79 -6.36 37.40
N ILE A 51 -13.69 -7.00 36.98
CA ILE A 51 -13.70 -8.27 36.27
C ILE A 51 -12.77 -9.23 37.03
N SER A 52 -13.25 -10.46 37.24
CA SER A 52 -12.41 -11.54 37.77
C SER A 52 -11.37 -11.95 36.73
N VAL A 53 -10.16 -12.32 37.16
CA VAL A 53 -9.12 -12.83 36.24
C VAL A 53 -9.63 -14.01 35.40
N LYS A 54 -10.56 -14.81 35.93
CA LYS A 54 -11.18 -15.93 35.20
C LYS A 54 -12.07 -15.49 34.04
N ASP A 55 -12.65 -14.30 34.12
CA ASP A 55 -13.58 -13.75 33.12
C ASP A 55 -12.87 -12.81 32.13
N ALA A 56 -11.58 -12.53 32.35
CA ALA A 56 -10.77 -11.68 31.47
C ALA A 56 -10.76 -12.18 30.02
N ASP A 57 -10.80 -13.50 29.79
CA ASP A 57 -10.80 -14.06 28.45
C ASP A 57 -12.08 -13.74 27.67
N ASN A 58 -13.23 -13.69 28.35
CA ASN A 58 -14.52 -13.31 27.77
C ASN A 58 -14.54 -11.81 27.43
N GLU A 59 -14.02 -10.97 28.35
CA GLU A 59 -13.98 -9.52 28.18
C GLU A 59 -12.91 -9.06 27.17
N SER A 60 -11.92 -9.92 26.87
CA SER A 60 -10.90 -9.68 25.84
C SER A 60 -11.41 -9.82 24.39
N GLY A 61 -12.69 -10.18 24.18
CA GLY A 61 -13.27 -10.40 22.86
C GLY A 61 -13.05 -9.24 21.89
N ALA A 62 -13.21 -7.99 22.35
CA ALA A 62 -12.98 -6.80 21.52
C ALA A 62 -11.51 -6.64 21.08
N VAL A 63 -10.56 -7.09 21.90
CA VAL A 63 -9.13 -7.11 21.55
C VAL A 63 -8.86 -8.21 20.52
N LYS A 64 -9.41 -9.41 20.75
CA LYS A 64 -9.30 -10.56 19.83
C LYS A 64 -9.82 -10.22 18.43
N VAL A 65 -10.99 -9.57 18.33
CA VAL A 65 -11.57 -9.15 17.04
C VAL A 65 -10.66 -8.18 16.30
N ARG A 66 -10.08 -7.19 17.00
CA ARG A 66 -9.14 -6.25 16.37
C ARG A 66 -7.85 -6.93 15.92
N ILE A 67 -7.33 -7.89 16.70
CA ILE A 67 -6.15 -8.67 16.31
C ILE A 67 -6.47 -9.50 15.06
N ALA A 68 -7.64 -10.14 15.01
CA ALA A 68 -8.08 -10.87 13.83
C ALA A 68 -8.18 -9.96 12.60
N LYS A 69 -8.73 -8.75 12.75
CA LYS A 69 -8.80 -7.74 11.69
C LYS A 69 -7.40 -7.31 11.22
N ALA A 70 -6.47 -7.04 12.14
CA ALA A 70 -5.09 -6.69 11.79
C ALA A 70 -4.38 -7.84 11.07
N LYS A 71 -4.58 -9.09 11.51
CA LYS A 71 -4.05 -10.27 10.82
C LYS A 71 -4.61 -10.44 9.41
N ALA A 72 -5.90 -10.20 9.21
CA ALA A 72 -6.52 -10.22 7.89
C ALA A 72 -5.91 -9.14 6.98
N ALA A 73 -5.79 -7.90 7.49
CA ALA A 73 -5.16 -6.81 6.74
C ALA A 73 -3.69 -7.11 6.37
N LEU A 74 -2.92 -7.70 7.28
CA LEU A 74 -1.55 -8.15 6.99
C LEU A 74 -1.52 -9.26 5.93
N ALA A 75 -2.47 -10.20 5.96
CA ALA A 75 -2.53 -11.26 4.96
C ALA A 75 -2.88 -10.76 3.55
N GLU A 76 -3.60 -9.63 3.44
CA GLU A 76 -3.92 -8.97 2.17
C GLU A 76 -2.76 -8.14 1.61
N MET A 77 -1.70 -7.89 2.39
CA MET A 77 -0.54 -7.15 1.92
C MET A 77 0.41 -8.06 1.12
N ASP A 78 0.42 -7.86 -0.20
CA ASP A 78 1.35 -8.53 -1.09
C ASP A 78 2.82 -8.15 -0.81
N GLY A 79 3.71 -9.13 -0.86
CA GLY A 79 5.16 -8.93 -0.77
C GLY A 79 5.70 -8.62 0.63
N LEU A 80 4.92 -8.89 1.69
CA LEU A 80 5.43 -8.86 3.08
C LEU A 80 6.48 -9.94 3.35
N ASP A 81 6.37 -11.08 2.67
CA ASP A 81 7.29 -12.21 2.72
C ASP A 81 8.49 -12.05 1.76
N GLU A 82 8.38 -11.12 0.80
CA GLU A 82 9.44 -10.86 -0.17
C GLU A 82 10.55 -9.98 0.42
N THR A 83 11.79 -10.47 0.35
CA THR A 83 12.98 -9.67 0.67
C THR A 83 13.15 -8.51 -0.33
N ILE A 84 13.85 -7.45 0.09
CA ILE A 84 14.15 -6.30 -0.77
C ILE A 84 14.89 -6.74 -2.04
N HIS A 85 15.87 -7.65 -1.90
CA HIS A 85 16.61 -8.19 -3.05
C HIS A 85 15.71 -8.95 -4.02
N SER A 86 14.76 -9.75 -3.52
CA SER A 86 13.77 -10.45 -4.36
C SER A 86 12.91 -9.46 -5.14
N ARG A 87 12.43 -8.40 -4.47
CA ARG A 87 11.66 -7.32 -5.12
C ARG A 87 12.47 -6.62 -6.21
N GLN A 88 13.73 -6.29 -5.94
CA GLN A 88 14.62 -5.67 -6.93
C GLN A 88 14.79 -6.56 -8.17
N ALA A 89 15.03 -7.86 -7.97
CA ALA A 89 15.17 -8.82 -9.07
C ALA A 89 13.87 -8.94 -9.89
N LYS A 90 12.72 -8.94 -9.23
CA LYS A 90 11.39 -8.97 -9.87
C LYS A 90 11.16 -7.72 -10.72
N ILE A 91 11.50 -6.54 -10.22
CA ILE A 91 11.42 -5.27 -10.97
C ILE A 91 12.27 -5.36 -12.25
N VAL A 92 13.54 -5.76 -12.13
CA VAL A 92 14.43 -5.89 -13.29
C VAL A 92 13.91 -6.89 -14.31
N SER A 93 13.40 -8.04 -13.85
CA SER A 93 12.78 -9.04 -14.73
C SER A 93 11.53 -8.49 -15.44
N LEU A 94 10.67 -7.78 -14.73
CA LEU A 94 9.48 -7.16 -15.33
C LEU A 94 9.84 -6.09 -16.35
N ASP A 95 10.84 -5.24 -16.06
CA ASP A 95 11.33 -4.24 -17.01
C ASP A 95 11.86 -4.90 -18.28
N GLN A 96 12.65 -5.97 -18.17
CA GLN A 96 13.12 -6.72 -19.33
C GLN A 96 11.99 -7.32 -20.15
N GLN A 97 10.93 -7.84 -19.50
CA GLN A 97 9.75 -8.36 -20.20
C GLN A 97 8.97 -7.25 -20.89
N ILE A 98 8.81 -6.09 -20.25
CA ILE A 98 8.16 -4.91 -20.84
C ILE A 98 8.94 -4.46 -22.08
N GLN A 99 10.26 -4.34 -21.98
CA GLN A 99 11.10 -3.94 -23.12
C GLN A 99 10.96 -4.92 -24.29
N LYS A 100 11.00 -6.24 -24.03
CA LYS A 100 10.77 -7.25 -25.08
C LYS A 100 9.39 -7.13 -25.73
N LYS A 101 8.35 -6.89 -24.93
CA LYS A 101 6.99 -6.70 -25.44
C LYS A 101 6.88 -5.42 -26.27
N LEU A 102 7.53 -4.34 -25.87
CA LEU A 102 7.58 -3.09 -26.62
C LEU A 102 8.34 -3.23 -27.94
N GLU A 103 9.47 -3.93 -27.95
CA GLU A 103 10.21 -4.25 -29.17
C GLU A 103 9.36 -5.08 -30.14
N LEU A 104 8.66 -6.08 -29.62
CA LEU A 104 7.74 -6.90 -30.41
C LEU A 104 6.62 -6.04 -31.01
N LEU A 105 5.96 -5.20 -30.20
CA LEU A 105 4.92 -4.28 -30.67
C LEU A 105 5.45 -3.29 -31.71
N LYS A 106 6.68 -2.81 -31.55
CA LYS A 106 7.32 -1.92 -32.52
C LYS A 106 7.60 -2.64 -33.84
N SER A 107 8.12 -3.87 -33.78
CA SER A 107 8.35 -4.68 -34.98
C SER A 107 7.04 -5.02 -35.69
N PHE A 108 5.99 -5.34 -34.93
CA PHE A 108 4.66 -5.59 -35.47
C PHE A 108 4.08 -4.35 -36.15
N LYS A 109 4.18 -3.17 -35.50
CA LYS A 109 3.76 -1.89 -36.08
C LYS A 109 4.47 -1.62 -37.41
N GLN A 110 5.79 -1.81 -37.48
CA GLN A 110 6.56 -1.62 -38.71
C GLN A 110 6.14 -2.59 -39.82
N MET A 111 5.87 -3.85 -39.48
CA MET A 111 5.39 -4.84 -40.45
C MET A 111 4.00 -4.49 -40.98
N ALA A 112 3.09 -4.09 -40.10
CA ALA A 112 1.74 -3.67 -40.46
C ALA A 112 1.75 -2.43 -41.37
N GLU A 113 2.55 -1.41 -41.05
CA GLU A 113 2.73 -0.22 -41.89
C GLU A 113 3.33 -0.58 -43.27
N ALA A 114 4.28 -1.52 -43.32
CA ALA A 114 4.89 -1.98 -44.58
C ALA A 114 3.90 -2.76 -45.47
N GLU A 115 2.94 -3.47 -44.89
CA GLU A 115 1.86 -4.16 -45.61
C GLU A 115 0.69 -3.22 -45.99
N GLY A 116 0.81 -1.91 -45.72
CA GLY A 116 -0.20 -0.90 -46.04
C GLY A 116 -1.35 -0.83 -45.02
N PHE A 117 -1.18 -1.46 -43.85
CA PHE A 117 -2.09 -1.33 -42.72
C PHE A 117 -1.72 -0.07 -41.95
N ASP A 118 -2.48 1.00 -42.18
CA ASP A 118 -2.28 2.25 -41.45
C ASP A 118 -2.89 2.13 -40.04
N LEU A 119 -2.02 2.06 -39.03
CA LEU A 119 -2.38 2.02 -37.61
C LEU A 119 -2.30 3.42 -36.95
N SER A 120 -2.19 4.50 -37.74
CA SER A 120 -2.03 5.86 -37.21
C SER A 120 -3.32 6.53 -36.73
N GLU A 121 -4.49 5.91 -36.93
CA GLU A 121 -5.78 6.47 -36.48
C GLU A 121 -6.29 5.82 -35.18
N GLN A 122 -5.62 6.10 -34.06
CA GLN A 122 -6.30 6.25 -32.77
C GLN A 122 -5.42 7.03 -31.81
N GLU A 123 -5.54 8.37 -31.86
CA GLU A 123 -5.15 9.16 -30.70
C GLU A 123 -5.99 8.73 -29.49
N PRO A 124 -5.38 8.52 -28.31
CA PRO A 124 -6.14 8.46 -27.07
C PRO A 124 -6.76 9.85 -26.89
N THR A 125 -8.07 9.93 -27.11
CA THR A 125 -8.85 11.14 -26.87
C THR A 125 -8.55 11.66 -25.47
N GLU A 126 -7.97 12.85 -25.43
CA GLU A 126 -7.68 13.60 -24.23
C GLU A 126 -8.91 13.61 -23.33
N ALA A 127 -8.73 13.14 -22.09
CA ALA A 127 -9.66 13.39 -21.02
C ALA A 127 -9.71 14.91 -20.77
N LYS A 128 -10.71 15.53 -21.39
CA LYS A 128 -11.31 16.83 -21.14
C LYS A 128 -10.92 17.40 -19.76
N LYS A 129 -9.91 18.28 -19.74
CA LYS A 129 -9.76 19.28 -18.68
C LYS A 129 -10.89 20.29 -18.89
N GLU A 130 -11.93 20.20 -18.08
CA GLU A 130 -12.87 21.30 -17.93
C GLU A 130 -12.23 22.38 -17.06
N ASP A 131 -12.03 23.54 -17.69
CA ASP A 131 -11.78 24.82 -17.06
C ASP A 131 -12.84 25.12 -15.99
N SER A 132 -12.39 25.51 -14.80
CA SER A 132 -13.07 26.58 -14.07
C SER A 132 -12.00 27.51 -13.53
N ALA A 133 -11.93 28.66 -14.19
CA ALA A 133 -10.94 29.70 -14.01
C ALA A 133 -11.30 30.68 -12.89
N THR A 134 -10.27 31.47 -12.52
CA THR A 134 -10.34 32.85 -11.99
C THR A 134 -10.60 32.95 -10.47
N THR A 135 -9.75 33.56 -9.64
CA THR A 135 -9.34 34.98 -9.70
C THR A 135 -8.30 35.31 -8.60
N THR A 136 -7.15 35.89 -9.01
CA THR A 136 -6.25 36.94 -8.41
C THR A 136 -6.17 37.17 -6.88
N ALA A 137 -5.10 37.66 -6.24
CA ALA A 137 -3.74 38.13 -6.56
C ALA A 137 -2.97 38.43 -5.24
N THR A 138 -1.68 38.78 -5.36
CA THR A 138 -0.93 39.80 -4.54
C THR A 138 0.18 39.30 -3.60
N THR A 139 1.40 39.20 -4.15
CA THR A 139 2.55 40.11 -3.94
C THR A 139 2.96 40.58 -2.53
N THR A 140 4.27 40.37 -2.23
CA THR A 140 5.22 41.19 -1.42
C THR A 140 5.43 40.90 0.08
N ALA A 141 6.68 40.50 0.38
CA ALA A 141 7.62 41.00 1.42
C ALA A 141 8.47 39.81 1.93
N GLU A 142 9.73 39.65 1.53
CA GLU A 142 10.90 40.37 2.07
C GLU A 142 11.15 40.09 3.57
N ALA A 143 12.06 39.16 3.88
CA ALA A 143 13.25 39.38 4.71
C ALA A 143 13.87 38.03 5.21
N PRO A 144 15.22 37.91 5.23
CA PRO A 144 15.96 36.74 5.73
C PRO A 144 16.32 36.88 7.22
N LEU A 145 16.86 35.82 7.82
CA LEU A 145 17.57 35.65 9.12
C LEU A 145 17.00 34.40 9.83
N ALA A 146 17.75 33.50 10.45
CA ALA A 146 19.18 33.41 10.73
C ALA A 146 19.57 31.95 11.03
N SER A 147 20.84 31.67 10.78
CA SER A 147 21.64 30.62 11.43
C SER A 147 21.32 30.46 12.91
N SER A 148 21.16 29.22 13.35
CA SER A 148 21.57 28.81 14.70
C SER A 148 22.21 27.42 14.63
N LYS A 149 23.53 27.45 14.64
CA LYS A 149 24.47 26.37 14.91
C LYS A 149 24.36 26.07 16.41
N THR A 150 23.81 24.91 16.79
CA THR A 150 23.85 24.45 18.18
C THR A 150 25.14 23.68 18.39
N GLU A 151 26.08 24.33 19.10
CA GLU A 151 27.29 23.73 19.64
C GLU A 151 26.97 22.76 20.78
N VAL A 152 27.80 21.73 20.81
CA VAL A 152 27.99 20.69 21.82
C VAL A 152 28.40 21.32 23.16
N PRO A 153 28.07 20.67 24.29
CA PRO A 153 29.13 20.47 25.27
C PRO A 153 29.39 18.98 25.55
N GLU A 154 30.65 18.66 25.32
CA GLU A 154 31.39 17.44 25.63
C GLU A 154 31.61 17.46 27.14
N ASN A 155 30.79 16.72 27.88
CA ASN A 155 30.96 16.62 29.32
C ASN A 155 31.89 15.44 29.62
N ALA A 156 33.14 15.78 29.88
CA ALA A 156 34.10 14.96 30.58
C ALA A 156 33.56 14.68 32.01
N ILE A 157 33.56 13.41 32.41
CA ILE A 157 33.53 13.03 33.82
C ILE A 157 34.77 12.16 34.04
N GLU A 158 35.71 12.79 34.75
CA GLU A 158 36.91 12.24 35.37
C GLU A 158 36.55 10.99 36.19
N GLU A 159 37.29 9.89 36.02
CA GLU A 159 38.28 9.44 37.00
C GLU A 159 37.81 9.62 38.45
N ASP A 160 37.33 8.54 39.07
CA ASP A 160 37.60 8.33 40.49
C ASP A 160 38.09 6.91 40.74
N VAL A 161 39.26 6.90 41.32
CA VAL A 161 40.07 5.78 41.78
C VAL A 161 39.59 5.44 43.17
N GLU A 162 39.17 4.20 43.41
CA GLU A 162 39.29 3.62 44.75
C GLU A 162 39.65 2.14 44.64
N MET A 163 40.95 1.87 44.74
CA MET A 163 41.49 0.64 45.30
C MET A 163 41.53 0.81 46.82
N SER A 164 40.81 -0.04 47.56
CA SER A 164 41.18 -0.51 48.89
C SER A 164 40.40 -1.78 49.21
#